data_AF-A0A971NPE5-F1
#
_entry.id   AF-A0A971NPE5-F1
#
_cell.length_a   1.000
_cell.length_b   1.000
_cell.length_c   1.000
_cell.angle_alpha   90.00
_cell.angle_beta   90.00
_cell.angle_gamma   90.00
#
_symmetry.space_group_name_H-M   'P 1'
#
loop_
_entity.id
_entity.type
_entity.pdbx_description
1 polymer ?
#
loop_
_entity_poly.entity_id
_entity_poly.type
_entity_poly.pdbx_seq_one_letter_code
_entity_poly.pdbx_strand_id
1 'polypeptide(L)'
;GRNLMTEKYARMEGLIPPIKEDPEIVGILDEIVRTEESWMQEFSRRYPGIVKSCSSGFADYLRAELETYSDRTLRLYLLDVRKTVQEGGSHALKSYENLFGKLGYASLDDVCRRARLQD
;
A
#
# COMPACT_ATOMS: atom_id res chain seq x y z
N GLY A 1 -26.04 -0.97 -8.51
CA GLY A 1 -24.85 -1.68 -8.02
C GLY A 1 -24.03 -0.73 -7.15
N ARG A 2 -23.14 -1.25 -6.29
CA ARG A 2 -22.24 -0.41 -5.49
C ARG A 2 -21.20 0.27 -6.37
N ASN A 3 -20.79 1.49 -6.01
CA ASN A 3 -19.68 2.20 -6.63
C ASN A 3 -18.53 2.31 -5.63
N LEU A 4 -17.54 1.42 -5.75
CA LEU A 4 -16.44 1.31 -4.79
C LEU A 4 -15.56 2.58 -4.78
N MET A 5 -15.41 3.25 -5.92
CA MET A 5 -14.62 4.48 -6.00
C MET A 5 -15.29 5.60 -5.19
N THR A 6 -16.61 5.77 -5.34
CA THR A 6 -17.38 6.75 -4.56
C THR A 6 -17.35 6.43 -3.07
N GLU A 7 -17.56 5.16 -2.70
CA GLU A 7 -17.53 4.73 -1.30
C GLU A 7 -16.16 4.95 -0.64
N LYS A 8 -15.06 4.65 -1.36
CA LYS A 8 -13.70 4.91 -0.89
C LYS A 8 -13.49 6.39 -0.54
N TYR A 9 -13.81 7.30 -1.46
CA TYR A 9 -13.58 8.73 -1.19
C TYR A 9 -14.52 9.27 -0.11
N ALA A 10 -15.78 8.81 -0.08
CA ALA A 10 -16.68 9.14 1.02
C ALA A 10 -16.15 8.65 2.37
N ARG A 11 -15.48 7.48 2.42
CA ARG A 11 -14.78 6.99 3.62
C ARG A 11 -13.57 7.84 3.99
N MET A 12 -12.71 8.16 3.02
CA MET A 12 -11.54 9.01 3.26
C MET A 12 -11.92 10.39 3.79
N GLU A 13 -13.03 10.96 3.31
CA GLU A 13 -13.53 12.28 3.70
C GLU A 13 -14.42 12.24 4.97
N GLY A 14 -14.64 11.06 5.55
CA GLY A 14 -15.49 10.90 6.74
C GLY A 14 -16.98 11.18 6.49
N LEU A 15 -17.42 11.17 5.23
CA LEU A 15 -18.81 11.42 4.83
C LEU A 15 -19.74 10.24 5.14
N ILE A 16 -19.18 9.04 5.29
CA ILE A 16 -19.90 7.82 5.69
C ILE A 16 -19.13 7.06 6.79
N PRO A 17 -19.84 6.32 7.67
CA PRO A 17 -19.20 5.49 8.68
C PRO A 17 -18.36 4.36 8.06
N PRO A 18 -17.50 3.68 8.84
CA PRO A 18 -16.79 2.47 8.43
C PRO A 18 -17.69 1.46 7.70
N ILE A 19 -17.23 0.93 6.56
CA ILE A 19 -17.99 -0.06 5.78
C ILE A 19 -17.89 -1.45 6.42
N LYS A 20 -16.79 -1.71 7.13
CA LYS A 20 -16.54 -2.98 7.84
C LYS A 20 -16.76 -2.79 9.34
N GLU A 21 -17.66 -3.59 9.89
CA GLU A 21 -18.02 -3.57 11.31
C GLU A 21 -17.62 -4.86 12.04
N ASP A 22 -17.44 -5.97 11.29
CA ASP A 22 -17.01 -7.24 11.86
C ASP A 22 -15.60 -7.10 12.48
N PRO A 23 -15.43 -7.34 13.80
CA PRO A 23 -14.15 -7.17 14.49
C PRO A 23 -13.00 -8.00 13.90
N GLU A 24 -13.27 -9.19 13.36
CA GLU A 24 -12.26 -10.02 12.70
C GLU A 24 -11.75 -9.32 11.44
N ILE A 25 -12.67 -8.80 10.62
CA ILE A 25 -12.34 -8.11 9.38
C ILE A 25 -11.63 -6.78 9.65
N VAL A 26 -12.05 -6.06 10.69
CA VAL A 26 -11.37 -4.84 11.13
C VAL A 26 -9.92 -5.16 11.56
N GLY A 27 -9.71 -6.23 12.33
CA GLY A 27 -8.36 -6.66 12.71
C GLY A 27 -7.49 -7.05 11.50
N ILE A 28 -8.08 -7.68 10.48
CA ILE A 28 -7.39 -7.98 9.21
C ILE A 28 -6.97 -6.70 8.50
N LEU A 29 -7.85 -5.70 8.40
CA LEU A 29 -7.53 -4.40 7.80
C LEU A 29 -6.38 -3.71 8.54
N ASP A 30 -6.44 -3.67 9.87
CA ASP A 30 -5.41 -3.04 10.70
C ASP A 30 -4.04 -3.68 10.49
N GLU A 31 -3.99 -5.02 10.36
CA GLU A 31 -2.74 -5.74 10.10
C GLU A 31 -2.18 -5.48 8.70
N ILE A 32 -3.03 -5.51 7.67
CA ILE A 32 -2.61 -5.21 6.29
C ILE A 32 -2.08 -3.76 6.21
N VAL A 33 -2.87 -2.78 6.67
CA VAL A 33 -2.52 -1.36 6.55
C VAL A 33 -1.21 -1.05 7.25
N ARG A 34 -1.03 -1.53 8.50
CA ARG A 34 0.20 -1.32 9.26
C ARG A 34 1.41 -1.92 8.56
N THR A 35 1.27 -3.11 7.99
CA THR A 35 2.38 -3.81 7.30
C THR A 35 2.76 -3.09 6.02
N GLU A 36 1.78 -2.76 5.17
CA GLU A 36 1.99 -2.00 3.94
C GLU A 36 2.60 -0.62 4.21
N GLU A 37 2.14 0.07 5.25
CA GLU A 37 2.69 1.36 5.64
C GLU A 37 4.16 1.22 6.07
N SER A 38 4.50 0.23 6.87
CA SER A 38 5.89 -0.04 7.26
C SER A 38 6.79 -0.30 6.05
N TRP A 39 6.29 -1.02 5.05
CA TRP A 39 7.00 -1.29 3.81
C TRP A 39 7.21 -0.03 2.98
N MET A 40 6.21 0.85 2.90
CA MET A 40 6.34 2.14 2.21
C MET A 40 7.30 3.08 2.95
N GLN A 41 7.28 3.08 4.28
CA GLN A 41 8.23 3.84 5.09
C GLN A 41 9.66 3.37 4.82
N GLU A 42 9.93 2.06 4.93
CA GLU A 42 11.25 1.48 4.64
C GLU A 42 11.69 1.74 3.19
N PHE A 43 10.77 1.57 2.23
CA PHE A 43 11.03 1.86 0.82
C PHE A 43 11.46 3.32 0.62
N SER A 44 10.75 4.27 1.22
CA SER A 44 11.08 5.70 1.12
C SER A 44 12.43 6.05 1.74
N ARG A 45 12.83 5.37 2.83
CA ARG A 45 14.16 5.54 3.45
C ARG A 45 15.27 5.00 2.56
N ARG A 46 15.04 3.86 1.93
CA ARG A 46 16.02 3.22 1.04
C ARG A 46 16.13 3.93 -0.32
N TYR A 47 15.03 4.43 -0.86
CA TYR A 47 14.95 5.05 -2.19
C TYR A 47 14.33 6.46 -2.17
N PRO A 48 14.95 7.44 -1.47
CA PRO A 48 14.37 8.77 -1.29
C PRO A 48 14.25 9.59 -2.58
N GLY A 49 15.00 9.23 -3.63
CA GLY A 49 14.88 9.83 -4.96
C GLY A 49 13.67 9.32 -5.76
N ILE A 50 13.05 8.22 -5.34
CA ILE A 50 11.83 7.67 -5.95
C ILE A 50 10.61 8.13 -5.16
N VAL A 51 10.64 7.91 -3.84
CA VAL A 51 9.59 8.33 -2.91
C VAL A 51 10.26 9.09 -1.78
N LYS A 52 10.05 10.42 -1.71
CA LYS A 52 10.72 11.29 -0.73
C LYS A 52 10.41 10.91 0.73
N SER A 53 9.15 10.55 1.01
CA SER A 53 8.70 10.05 2.30
C SER A 53 7.37 9.32 2.13
N CYS A 54 7.06 8.40 3.04
CA CYS A 54 5.70 7.90 3.16
C CYS A 54 4.76 9.08 3.49
N SER A 55 3.67 9.23 2.74
CA SER A 55 2.71 10.30 3.01
C SER A 55 1.96 10.03 4.31
N SER A 56 1.65 11.07 5.09
CA SER A 56 0.88 10.92 6.33
C SER A 56 -0.54 10.39 6.09
N GLY A 57 -1.05 10.50 4.86
CA GLY A 57 -2.37 9.98 4.47
C GLY A 57 -2.35 8.59 3.83
N PHE A 58 -1.20 7.92 3.75
CA PHE A 58 -1.10 6.60 3.11
C PHE A 58 -1.99 5.56 3.79
N ALA A 59 -1.91 5.47 5.13
CA ALA A 59 -2.69 4.51 5.91
C ALA A 59 -4.20 4.75 5.76
N ASP A 60 -4.65 6.00 5.83
CA ASP A 60 -6.07 6.37 5.68
C ASP A 60 -6.59 6.06 4.27
N TYR A 61 -5.80 6.41 3.25
CA TYR A 61 -6.12 6.10 1.85
C TYR A 61 -6.26 4.58 1.64
N LEU A 62 -5.27 3.81 2.11
CA LEU A 62 -5.26 2.36 1.95
C LEU A 62 -6.42 1.74 2.71
N ARG A 63 -6.67 2.15 3.95
CA ARG A 63 -7.80 1.65 4.75
C ARG A 63 -9.13 1.89 4.04
N ALA A 64 -9.37 3.11 3.59
CA ALA A 64 -10.62 3.46 2.92
C ALA A 64 -10.82 2.66 1.62
N GLU A 65 -9.75 2.36 0.89
CA GLU A 65 -9.81 1.48 -0.27
C GLU A 65 -10.16 0.04 0.12
N LEU A 66 -9.44 -0.54 1.10
CA LEU A 66 -9.62 -1.92 1.52
C LEU A 66 -10.99 -2.18 2.16
N GLU A 67 -11.57 -1.20 2.84
CA GLU A 67 -12.95 -1.29 3.35
C GLU A 67 -13.99 -1.54 2.26
N THR A 68 -13.71 -1.18 1.00
CA THR A 68 -14.61 -1.45 -0.13
C THR A 68 -14.54 -2.90 -0.63
N TYR A 69 -13.48 -3.64 -0.27
CA TYR A 69 -13.25 -5.00 -0.75
C TYR A 69 -14.14 -6.03 -0.05
N SER A 70 -14.29 -7.19 -0.68
CA SER A 70 -14.99 -8.32 -0.04
C SER A 70 -14.17 -8.91 1.10
N ASP A 71 -14.83 -9.50 2.10
CA ASP A 71 -14.15 -10.14 3.23
C ASP A 71 -13.23 -11.28 2.77
N ARG A 72 -13.64 -12.00 1.71
CA ARG A 72 -12.81 -13.04 1.08
C ARG A 72 -11.53 -12.46 0.51
N THR A 73 -11.61 -11.32 -0.18
CA THR A 73 -10.45 -10.61 -0.72
C THR A 73 -9.51 -10.19 0.41
N LEU A 74 -10.04 -9.63 1.50
CA LEU A 74 -9.23 -9.18 2.64
C LEU A 74 -8.48 -10.34 3.31
N ARG A 75 -9.14 -11.48 3.52
CA ARG A 75 -8.49 -12.68 4.08
C ARG A 75 -7.37 -13.21 3.18
N LEU A 76 -7.60 -13.25 1.86
CA LEU A 76 -6.58 -13.67 0.89
C LEU A 76 -5.42 -12.67 0.83
N TYR A 77 -5.71 -11.37 0.91
CA TYR A 77 -4.67 -10.36 0.91
C TYR A 77 -3.81 -10.46 2.18
N LEU A 78 -4.41 -10.68 3.34
CA LEU A 78 -3.64 -10.90 4.58
C LEU A 78 -2.74 -12.13 4.48
N LEU A 79 -3.21 -13.22 3.86
CA LEU A 79 -2.38 -14.41 3.63
C LEU A 79 -1.14 -14.07 2.80
N ASP A 80 -1.31 -13.29 1.73
CA ASP A 80 -0.21 -12.85 0.87
C ASP A 80 0.75 -11.91 1.60
N VAL A 81 0.23 -10.93 2.35
CA VAL A 81 1.03 -10.03 3.20
C VAL A 81 1.88 -10.84 4.18
N ARG A 82 1.27 -11.77 4.93
CA ARG A 82 1.98 -12.60 5.91
C ARG A 82 3.03 -13.48 5.25
N LYS A 83 2.73 -14.06 4.08
CA LYS A 83 3.69 -14.84 3.32
C LYS A 83 4.88 -13.98 2.88
N THR A 84 4.63 -12.79 2.33
CA THR A 84 5.70 -11.86 1.93
C THR A 84 6.55 -11.44 3.14
N VAL A 85 5.96 -11.22 4.31
CA VAL A 85 6.70 -10.96 5.56
C VAL A 85 7.61 -12.14 5.91
N GLN A 86 7.09 -13.38 5.87
CA GLN A 86 7.86 -14.60 6.17
C GLN A 86 9.05 -14.80 5.21
N GLU A 87 8.88 -14.41 3.94
CA GLU A 87 9.93 -14.44 2.92
C GLU A 87 10.93 -13.27 3.04
N GLY A 88 10.75 -12.35 3.99
CA GLY A 88 11.58 -11.15 4.15
C GLY A 88 11.39 -10.12 3.03
N GLY A 89 10.26 -10.18 2.32
CA GLY A 89 9.94 -9.31 1.19
C GLY A 89 9.12 -8.07 1.55
N SER A 90 8.75 -7.31 0.52
CA SER A 90 7.88 -6.13 0.62
C SER A 90 7.05 -5.97 -0.65
N HIS A 91 5.73 -5.74 -0.51
CA HIS A 91 4.87 -5.44 -1.67
C HIS A 91 5.24 -4.12 -2.34
N ALA A 92 5.58 -3.09 -1.55
CA ALA A 92 6.09 -1.83 -2.08
C ALA A 92 7.32 -2.08 -2.97
N LEU A 93 8.33 -2.79 -2.46
CA LEU A 93 9.55 -3.09 -3.21
C LEU A 93 9.24 -3.83 -4.53
N LYS A 94 8.50 -4.96 -4.44
CA LYS A 94 8.11 -5.78 -5.61
C LYS A 94 7.35 -4.95 -6.65
N SER A 95 6.45 -4.07 -6.20
CA SER A 95 5.63 -3.22 -7.09
C SER A 95 6.48 -2.21 -7.85
N TYR A 96 7.40 -1.53 -7.17
CA TYR A 96 8.28 -0.54 -7.80
C TYR A 96 9.34 -1.20 -8.70
N GLU A 97 9.91 -2.34 -8.31
CA GLU A 97 10.82 -3.12 -9.17
C GLU A 97 10.13 -3.49 -10.48
N ASN A 98 8.89 -3.99 -10.40
CA ASN A 98 8.10 -4.33 -11.58
C ASN A 98 7.76 -3.09 -12.43
N LEU A 99 7.35 -1.97 -11.80
CA LEU A 99 7.04 -0.73 -12.50
C LEU A 99 8.24 -0.19 -13.28
N PHE A 100 9.38 -0.02 -12.61
CA PHE A 100 10.58 0.54 -13.24
C PHE A 100 11.25 -0.42 -14.21
N GLY A 101 11.16 -1.74 -13.96
CA GLY A 101 11.57 -2.75 -14.93
C GLY A 101 10.78 -2.63 -16.25
N LYS A 102 9.46 -2.43 -16.18
CA LYS A 102 8.61 -2.19 -17.37
C LYS A 102 8.93 -0.87 -18.08
N LEU A 103 9.44 0.13 -17.35
CA LEU A 103 9.91 1.40 -17.92
C LEU A 103 11.34 1.32 -18.48
N GLY A 104 11.98 0.14 -18.44
CA GLY A 104 13.31 -0.10 -19.03
C GLY A 104 14.48 0.27 -18.12
N TYR A 105 14.25 0.52 -16.83
CA TYR A 105 15.34 0.75 -15.87
C TYR A 105 15.95 -0.57 -15.41
N ALA A 106 17.27 -0.56 -15.18
CA ALA A 106 18.00 -1.75 -14.77
C ALA A 106 17.75 -2.13 -13.30
N SER A 107 17.51 -1.14 -12.43
CA SER A 107 17.24 -1.35 -11.01
C SER A 107 16.66 -0.09 -10.36
N LEU A 108 16.10 -0.24 -9.16
CA LEU A 108 15.67 0.90 -8.33
C LEU A 108 16.85 1.77 -7.88
N ASP A 109 18.03 1.20 -7.68
CA ASP A 109 19.24 1.97 -7.36
C ASP A 109 19.65 2.90 -8.52
N ASP A 110 19.53 2.42 -9.76
CA ASP A 110 19.75 3.25 -10.96
C ASP A 110 18.73 4.40 -11.04
N VAL A 111 17.45 4.10 -10.83
CA VAL A 111 16.38 5.12 -10.82
C VAL A 111 16.64 6.17 -9.75
N CYS A 112 16.87 5.74 -8.50
CA CYS A 112 17.08 6.64 -7.37
C CYS A 112 18.34 7.52 -7.57
N ARG A 113 19.39 6.99 -8.19
CA ARG A 113 20.60 7.76 -8.50
C ARG A 113 20.33 8.83 -9.56
N ARG A 114 19.61 8.50 -10.63
CA ARG A 114 19.28 9.44 -11.71
C ARG A 114 18.38 10.58 -11.22
N ALA A 115 17.43 10.29 -10.35
CA ALA A 115 16.57 11.32 -9.75
C ALA A 115 17.39 12.38 -8.98
N ARG A 116 18.43 11.96 -8.25
CA ARG A 116 19.33 12.87 -7.52
C ARG A 116 20.22 13.74 -8.39
N LEU A 117 20.42 13.38 -9.67
CA LEU A 117 21.21 14.19 -10.61
C LEU A 117 20.38 15.29 -11.29
N GLN A 118 19.05 15.27 -11.10
CA GLN A 118 18.11 16.23 -11.69
C GLN A 118 17.60 17.29 -10.70
N ASP A 119 17.92 17.13 -9.41
CA ASP A 119 17.70 18.11 -8.32
C ASP A 119 18.93 19.03 -8.17
#